data_AF-A0A661KJU7-F1
#
_entry.id   AF-A0A661KJU7-F1
#
_cell.length_a   1.000
_cell.length_b   1.000
_cell.length_c   1.000
_cell.angle_alpha   90.00
_cell.angle_beta   90.00
_cell.angle_gamma   90.00
#
_symmetry.space_group_name_H-M   'P 1'
#
loop_
_entity.id
_entity.type
_entity.pdbx_description
1 polymer ?
#
loop_
_entity_poly.entity_id
_entity_poly.type
_entity_poly.pdbx_seq_one_letter_code
_entity_poly.pdbx_strand_id
1 'polypeptide(L)'
;DVAEGSLCNLGGSAANPVLTTLRYFRDEYEAHVMQKRCPALVCKDLIAYYILPEKCEKGCEHCVLTCPTEAIVSDEKTRAKRIQQDKCVKCGTCLEVCPPEYNAVIKVSPPDRIKELEAKIGG
;
A
#
# COMPACT_ATOMS: atom_id res chain seq x y z
N ASP A 1 17.49 29.83 -12.20
CA ASP A 1 17.05 28.74 -11.31
C ASP A 1 16.12 29.29 -10.21
N VAL A 2 15.18 28.51 -9.65
CA VAL A 2 14.38 28.93 -8.47
C VAL A 2 15.28 29.28 -7.29
N ALA A 3 16.41 28.56 -7.15
CA ALA A 3 17.42 28.85 -6.14
C ALA A 3 18.10 30.22 -6.37
N GLU A 4 18.43 30.55 -7.62
CA GLU A 4 19.06 31.83 -8.01
C GLU A 4 18.10 33.03 -7.97
N GLY A 5 16.81 32.80 -8.23
CA GLY A 5 15.78 33.84 -8.22
C GLY A 5 15.29 34.24 -6.82
N SER A 6 15.79 33.60 -5.77
CA SER A 6 15.33 33.79 -4.40
C SER A 6 16.10 34.92 -3.68
N LEU A 7 15.35 35.85 -3.08
CA LEU A 7 15.91 37.04 -2.41
C LEU A 7 16.37 36.80 -0.95
N CYS A 8 16.19 35.59 -0.42
CA CYS A 8 16.65 35.22 0.91
C CYS A 8 17.31 33.83 0.92
N ASN A 9 18.22 33.61 1.87
CA ASN A 9 18.96 32.34 2.00
C ASN A 9 18.05 31.12 2.21
N LEU A 10 16.90 31.31 2.87
CA LEU A 10 15.90 30.26 3.02
C LEU A 10 15.27 29.90 1.67
N GLY A 11 14.91 30.91 0.85
CA GLY A 11 14.37 30.69 -0.49
C GLY A 11 15.38 30.00 -1.42
N GLY A 12 16.64 30.42 -1.37
CA GLY A 12 17.71 29.81 -2.17
C GLY A 12 17.94 28.32 -1.84
N SER A 13 17.80 27.94 -0.58
CA SER A 13 17.95 26.54 -0.14
C SER A 13 16.66 25.71 -0.19
N ALA A 14 15.50 26.35 -0.34
CA ALA A 14 14.21 25.66 -0.40
C ALA A 14 14.06 24.71 -1.60
N ALA A 15 14.79 24.95 -2.70
CA ALA A 15 14.79 24.07 -3.87
C ALA A 15 15.63 22.80 -3.68
N ASN A 16 16.58 22.79 -2.75
CA ASN A 16 17.55 21.70 -2.59
C ASN A 16 16.91 20.34 -2.28
N PRO A 17 15.87 20.22 -1.42
CA PRO A 17 15.19 18.93 -1.21
C PRO A 17 14.59 18.36 -2.50
N VAL A 18 14.04 19.20 -3.38
CA VAL A 18 13.47 18.76 -4.66
C VAL A 18 14.59 18.33 -5.62
N LEU A 19 15.62 19.15 -5.78
CA LEU A 19 16.73 18.86 -6.69
C LEU A 19 17.52 17.62 -6.27
N THR A 20 17.80 17.47 -4.98
CA THR A 20 18.53 16.30 -4.46
C THR A 20 17.70 15.03 -4.59
N THR A 21 16.41 15.07 -4.27
CA THR A 21 15.56 13.88 -4.41
C THR A 21 15.36 13.48 -5.87
N LEU A 22 15.24 14.43 -6.80
CA LEU A 22 15.23 14.14 -8.24
C LEU A 22 16.55 13.57 -8.76
N ARG A 23 17.68 13.89 -8.10
CA ARG A 23 19.00 13.35 -8.47
C ARG A 23 19.19 11.92 -7.99
N TYR A 24 18.81 11.63 -6.74
CA TYR A 24 19.10 10.35 -6.09
C TYR A 24 17.96 9.33 -6.19
N PHE A 25 16.71 9.79 -6.30
CA PHE A 25 15.52 8.94 -6.29
C PHE A 25 14.67 9.09 -7.55
N ARG A 26 15.29 9.45 -8.68
CA ARG A 26 14.58 9.63 -9.97
C ARG A 26 13.69 8.43 -10.31
N ASP A 27 14.23 7.23 -10.16
CA ASP A 27 13.52 5.99 -10.49
C ASP A 27 12.27 5.81 -9.62
N GLU A 28 12.28 6.27 -8.36
CA GLU A 28 11.09 6.27 -7.51
C GLU A 28 10.03 7.25 -8.03
N TYR A 29 10.43 8.45 -8.48
CA TYR A 29 9.52 9.40 -9.10
C TYR A 29 8.91 8.84 -10.39
N GLU A 30 9.71 8.22 -11.25
CA GLU A 30 9.23 7.62 -12.49
C GLU A 30 8.25 6.47 -12.22
N ALA A 31 8.58 5.58 -11.27
CA ALA A 31 7.66 4.53 -10.83
C ALA A 31 6.35 5.12 -10.28
N HIS A 32 6.43 6.18 -9.49
CA HIS A 32 5.27 6.83 -8.88
C HIS A 32 4.37 7.50 -9.92
N VAL A 33 4.95 8.33 -10.79
CA VAL A 33 4.21 9.19 -11.71
C VAL A 33 3.75 8.42 -12.94
N MET A 34 4.66 7.67 -13.56
CA MET A 34 4.42 6.99 -14.84
C MET A 34 3.83 5.60 -14.64
N GLN A 35 4.35 4.82 -13.69
CA GLN A 35 3.94 3.43 -13.48
C GLN A 35 2.84 3.27 -12.41
N LYS A 36 2.41 4.37 -11.77
CA LYS A 36 1.43 4.36 -10.67
C LYS A 36 1.78 3.38 -9.55
N ARG A 37 3.08 3.24 -9.27
CA ARG A 37 3.64 2.32 -8.29
C ARG A 37 4.48 3.05 -7.26
N CYS A 38 4.37 2.66 -5.99
CA CYS A 38 5.21 3.13 -4.90
C CYS A 38 6.14 1.99 -4.46
N PRO A 39 7.43 2.00 -4.85
CA PRO A 39 8.40 0.98 -4.43
C PRO A 39 8.52 0.86 -2.90
N ALA A 40 8.43 2.00 -2.20
CA ALA A 40 8.52 2.06 -0.74
C ALA A 40 7.22 1.66 0.00
N LEU A 41 6.09 1.47 -0.70
CA LEU A 41 4.79 1.10 -0.11
C LEU A 41 4.26 2.07 0.98
N VAL A 42 4.63 3.34 0.88
CA VAL A 42 4.23 4.40 1.82
C VAL A 42 3.08 5.27 1.30
N CYS A 43 2.94 5.40 -0.02
CA CYS A 43 1.95 6.27 -0.63
C CYS A 43 0.58 5.60 -0.63
N LYS A 44 -0.33 6.09 0.23
CA LYS A 44 -1.69 5.55 0.42
C LYS A 44 -2.45 5.34 -0.90
N ASP A 45 -2.31 6.26 -1.84
CA ASP A 45 -3.05 6.20 -3.10
C ASP A 45 -2.53 5.10 -4.04
N LEU A 46 -1.24 4.75 -3.95
CA LEU A 46 -0.58 3.77 -4.82
C LEU A 46 -0.37 2.39 -4.17
N ILE A 47 -0.99 2.15 -3.02
CA ILE A 47 -1.02 0.84 -2.39
C ILE A 47 -2.43 0.28 -2.28
N ALA A 48 -2.51 -1.03 -2.09
CA ALA A 48 -3.67 -1.70 -1.56
C ALA A 48 -3.25 -2.74 -0.52
N TYR A 49 -4.17 -3.11 0.37
CA TYR A 49 -3.98 -4.22 1.30
C TYR A 49 -4.64 -5.46 0.72
N TYR A 50 -3.93 -6.59 0.79
CA TYR A 50 -4.40 -7.88 0.29
C TYR A 50 -4.19 -8.96 1.34
N ILE A 51 -5.12 -9.90 1.44
CA ILE A 51 -5.00 -11.06 2.35
C ILE A 51 -4.70 -12.27 1.48
N LEU A 52 -3.55 -12.91 1.75
CA LEU A 52 -3.12 -14.15 1.13
C LEU A 52 -3.96 -15.31 1.70
N PRO A 53 -4.89 -15.91 0.92
CA PRO A 53 -5.78 -16.96 1.41
C PRO A 53 -5.02 -18.17 1.99
N GLU A 54 -3.92 -18.55 1.36
CA GLU A 54 -3.06 -19.67 1.76
C GLU A 54 -2.36 -19.46 3.12
N LYS A 55 -2.28 -18.21 3.58
CA LYS A 55 -1.76 -17.86 4.92
C LYS A 55 -2.86 -17.59 5.93
N CYS A 56 -4.12 -17.49 5.48
CA CYS A 56 -5.28 -17.12 6.27
C CYS A 56 -6.19 -18.31 6.63
N GLU A 57 -5.75 -19.55 6.40
CA GLU A 57 -6.58 -20.77 6.52
C GLU A 57 -7.18 -20.99 7.93
N LYS A 58 -6.53 -20.49 8.99
CA LYS A 58 -7.10 -20.58 10.35
C LYS A 58 -8.30 -19.65 10.57
N GLY A 59 -8.50 -18.64 9.72
CA GLY A 59 -9.73 -17.85 9.65
C GLY A 59 -10.06 -17.02 10.91
N CYS A 60 -9.05 -16.55 11.67
CA CYS A 60 -9.27 -15.69 12.85
C CYS A 60 -9.95 -14.35 12.49
N GLU A 61 -10.42 -13.61 13.50
CA GLU A 61 -11.25 -12.41 13.29
C GLU A 61 -10.58 -11.07 13.63
N HIS A 62 -9.31 -11.04 14.03
CA HIS A 62 -8.60 -9.82 14.45
C HIS A 62 -8.76 -8.67 13.44
N CYS A 63 -8.54 -8.95 12.15
CA CYS A 63 -8.65 -7.95 11.10
C CYS A 63 -10.09 -7.47 10.88
N VAL A 64 -11.08 -8.36 11.03
CA VAL A 64 -12.52 -8.03 10.87
C VAL A 64 -12.95 -7.10 12.00
N LEU A 65 -12.64 -7.45 13.25
CA LEU A 65 -13.03 -6.70 14.45
C LEU A 65 -12.42 -5.30 14.52
N THR A 66 -11.30 -5.06 13.86
CA THR A 66 -10.60 -3.76 13.89
C THR A 66 -10.85 -2.89 12.66
N CYS A 67 -11.50 -3.42 11.62
CA CYS A 67 -11.67 -2.68 10.38
C CYS A 67 -12.70 -1.54 10.57
N PRO A 68 -12.32 -0.26 10.48
CA PRO A 68 -13.22 0.87 10.77
C PRO A 68 -14.32 1.06 9.72
N THR A 69 -14.26 0.33 8.62
CA THR A 69 -15.19 0.44 7.46
C THR A 69 -15.86 -0.89 7.14
N GLU A 70 -15.67 -1.91 7.99
CA GLU A 70 -16.25 -3.24 7.80
C GLU A 70 -15.95 -3.83 6.41
N ALA A 71 -14.79 -3.48 5.86
CA ALA A 71 -14.39 -3.84 4.50
C ALA A 71 -13.90 -5.29 4.38
N ILE A 72 -13.89 -6.07 5.47
CA ILE A 72 -13.32 -7.43 5.48
C ILE A 72 -14.43 -8.46 5.58
N VAL A 73 -14.50 -9.34 4.59
CA VAL A 73 -15.47 -10.43 4.52
C VAL A 73 -14.79 -11.78 4.66
N SER A 74 -15.53 -12.78 5.13
CA SER A 74 -15.06 -14.16 5.21
C SER A 74 -15.53 -14.94 3.99
N ASP A 75 -14.63 -15.72 3.39
CA ASP A 75 -15.01 -16.73 2.41
C ASP A 75 -15.71 -17.90 3.11
N GLU A 76 -16.84 -18.35 2.57
CA GLU A 76 -17.67 -19.37 3.21
C GLU A 76 -17.01 -20.77 3.24
N LYS A 77 -16.17 -21.07 2.25
CA LYS A 77 -15.57 -22.41 2.09
C LYS A 77 -14.26 -22.53 2.88
N THR A 78 -13.41 -21.52 2.74
CA THR A 78 -12.04 -21.54 3.29
C THR A 78 -11.95 -20.83 4.64
N ARG A 79 -12.95 -20.01 5.00
CA ARG A 79 -12.93 -19.06 6.13
C ARG A 79 -11.83 -17.99 6.05
N ALA A 80 -11.05 -17.98 4.95
CA ALA A 80 -10.06 -16.96 4.67
C ALA A 80 -10.75 -15.60 4.53
N LYS A 81 -10.07 -14.55 4.98
CA LYS A 81 -10.61 -13.20 4.90
C LYS A 81 -10.26 -12.56 3.57
N ARG A 82 -11.14 -11.70 3.06
CA ARG A 82 -10.93 -10.91 1.84
C ARG A 82 -11.31 -9.46 2.08
N ILE A 83 -10.50 -8.54 1.57
CA ILE A 83 -10.74 -7.09 1.68
C ILE A 83 -11.53 -6.61 0.46
N GLN A 84 -12.69 -6.01 0.70
CA GLN A 84 -13.49 -5.26 -0.26
C GLN A 84 -12.80 -3.93 -0.55
N GLN A 85 -12.12 -3.83 -1.69
CA GLN A 85 -11.25 -2.70 -2.03
C GLN A 85 -12.02 -1.39 -2.22
N ASP A 86 -13.29 -1.46 -2.60
CA ASP A 86 -14.22 -0.33 -2.74
C ASP A 86 -14.57 0.34 -1.40
N LYS A 87 -14.52 -0.41 -0.29
CA LYS A 87 -14.77 0.10 1.07
C LYS A 87 -13.49 0.44 1.83
N CYS A 88 -12.35 -0.13 1.42
CA CYS A 88 -11.10 -0.02 2.16
C CYS A 88 -10.54 1.42 2.13
N VAL A 89 -10.48 2.06 3.30
CA VAL A 89 -9.85 3.39 3.46
C VAL A 89 -8.33 3.33 3.66
N LYS A 90 -7.71 2.16 3.45
CA LYS A 90 -6.26 1.93 3.51
C LYS A 90 -5.60 2.43 4.80
N CYS A 91 -6.24 2.20 5.95
CA CYS A 91 -5.74 2.62 7.27
C CYS A 91 -4.58 1.76 7.78
N GLY A 92 -4.48 0.50 7.35
CA GLY A 92 -3.40 -0.41 7.71
C GLY A 92 -3.60 -1.25 8.96
N THR A 93 -4.66 -1.03 9.74
CA THR A 93 -4.89 -1.75 11.00
C THR A 93 -4.96 -3.27 10.80
N CYS A 94 -5.56 -3.75 9.70
CA CYS A 94 -5.58 -5.18 9.38
C CYS A 94 -4.18 -5.81 9.25
N LEU A 95 -3.20 -5.08 8.74
CA LEU A 95 -1.82 -5.53 8.63
C LEU A 95 -1.16 -5.63 10.01
N GLU A 96 -1.40 -4.64 10.87
CA GLU A 96 -0.81 -4.56 12.21
C GLU A 96 -1.35 -5.63 13.15
N VAL A 97 -2.66 -5.92 13.09
CA VAL A 97 -3.29 -6.92 13.98
C VAL A 97 -3.19 -8.34 13.44
N CYS A 98 -2.71 -8.54 12.22
CA CYS A 98 -2.56 -9.88 11.66
C CYS A 98 -1.47 -10.62 12.45
N PRO A 99 -1.79 -11.74 13.12
CA PRO A 99 -0.80 -12.41 13.96
C PRO A 99 0.44 -12.82 13.15
N PRO A 100 1.67 -12.59 13.68
CA PRO A 100 2.91 -12.86 12.95
C PRO A 100 3.07 -14.30 12.48
N GLU A 101 2.46 -15.27 13.18
CA GLU A 101 2.45 -16.67 12.78
C GLU A 101 1.70 -16.93 11.46
N TYR A 102 0.75 -16.06 11.09
CA TYR A 102 0.07 -16.11 9.80
C TYR A 102 0.74 -15.17 8.81
N ASN A 103 0.99 -13.92 9.22
CA ASN A 103 1.51 -12.85 8.37
C ASN A 103 0.79 -12.84 6.99
N ALA A 104 -0.55 -12.90 7.04
CA ALA A 104 -1.40 -13.13 5.88
C ALA A 104 -1.75 -11.84 5.12
N VAL A 105 -1.68 -10.69 5.78
CA VAL A 105 -1.98 -9.40 5.18
C VAL A 105 -0.70 -8.81 4.59
N ILE A 106 -0.76 -8.33 3.36
CA ILE A 106 0.37 -7.69 2.67
C ILE A 106 -0.04 -6.34 2.07
N LYS A 107 0.93 -5.45 1.89
CA LYS A 107 0.79 -4.27 1.02
C LYS A 107 1.21 -4.63 -0.40
N VAL A 108 0.43 -4.21 -1.38
CA VAL A 108 0.78 -4.36 -2.79
C VAL A 108 0.80 -3.00 -3.48
N SER A 109 1.71 -2.86 -4.43
CA SER A 109 1.79 -1.73 -5.34
C SER A 109 2.27 -2.23 -6.71
N PRO A 110 1.63 -1.81 -7.82
CA PRO A 110 0.47 -0.92 -7.87
C PRO A 110 -0.82 -1.58 -7.31
N PRO A 111 -1.88 -0.81 -6.96
CA PRO A 111 -3.07 -1.35 -6.29
C PRO A 111 -3.82 -2.41 -7.11
N ASP A 112 -3.78 -2.30 -8.43
CA ASP A 112 -4.39 -3.20 -9.41
C ASP A 112 -3.70 -4.57 -9.49
N ARG A 113 -2.48 -4.71 -8.96
CA ARG A 113 -1.78 -6.00 -8.83
C ARG A 113 -2.59 -7.06 -8.06
N ILE A 114 -3.59 -6.66 -7.27
CA ILE A 114 -4.54 -7.58 -6.64
C ILE A 114 -5.17 -8.53 -7.67
N LYS A 115 -5.53 -8.04 -8.86
CA LYS A 115 -6.15 -8.85 -9.91
C LYS A 115 -5.26 -10.01 -10.36
N GLU A 116 -3.95 -9.77 -10.45
CA GLU A 116 -2.97 -10.80 -10.80
C GLU A 116 -2.81 -11.84 -9.69
N LEU A 117 -2.89 -11.42 -8.44
CA LEU A 117 -2.82 -12.33 -7.29
C LEU A 117 -4.06 -13.21 -7.21
N GLU A 118 -5.24 -12.62 -7.40
CA GLU A 118 -6.51 -13.36 -7.44
C GLU A 118 -6.53 -14.37 -8.60
N ALA A 119 -6.05 -13.97 -9.79
CA ALA A 119 -5.99 -14.85 -10.96
C ALA A 119 -5.06 -16.07 -10.78
N LYS A 120 -4.00 -15.95 -9.97
CA LYS A 120 -3.07 -17.07 -9.69
C LYS A 120 -3.64 -18.11 -8.73
N ILE A 121 -4.63 -17.75 -7.92
CA ILE A 121 -5.23 -18.63 -6.90
C ILE A 121 -6.45 -19.36 -7.49
N GLY A 122 -7.15 -18.75 -8.44
CA GLY A 122 -8.30 -19.35 -9.13
C GLY A 122 -7.96 -20.23 -10.34
N GLY A 123 -6.70 -20.60 -10.53
CA GLY A 123 -6.21 -21.46 -11.62
C GLY A 123 -5.90 -22.88 -11.18
#